data_AF-F9FEZ0-F1
#
_entry.id   AF-F9FEZ0-F1
#
_cell.length_a   1.000
_cell.length_b   1.000
_cell.length_c   1.000
_cell.angle_alpha   90.00
_cell.angle_beta   90.00
_cell.angle_gamma   90.00
#
_symmetry.space_group_name_H-M   'P 1'
#
loop_
_entity.id
_entity.type
_entity.pdbx_description
1 polymer ?
#
loop_
_entity_poly.entity_id
_entity_poly.type
_entity_poly.pdbx_seq_one_letter_code
_entity_poly.pdbx_strand_id
1 'polypeptide(L)'
;YASLRRIAAKAKRIGLLFSSATTVTTINPDRCEDIPNVETADYIFTDGCGLIALKLANELARRTRILLRDNRYTPSVFQIRYRGYKGVVIVDPRMTKQNPLLKLRKSMKKFNGGEDHSFAVVEYSKPFSYGYLNDETIILLHALRISQETLLSKQRDHFRLLSNAKTDFRDAFRFLSYINQPDHAERVLLDGGEKIKPLDQTSHQC
;
A
#
# COMPACT_ATOMS: atom_id res chain seq x y z
N TYR A 1 -3.12 37.57 -6.42
CA TYR A 1 -2.89 36.35 -5.61
C TYR A 1 -3.98 35.28 -5.72
N ALA A 2 -5.28 35.60 -5.61
CA ALA A 2 -6.36 34.59 -5.73
C ALA A 2 -6.47 33.92 -7.12
N SER A 3 -6.16 34.64 -8.22
CA SER A 3 -6.15 34.09 -9.58
C SER A 3 -5.03 33.07 -9.79
N LEU A 4 -3.81 33.36 -9.31
CA LEU A 4 -2.66 32.43 -9.32
C LEU A 4 -2.98 31.13 -8.56
N ARG A 5 -3.67 31.21 -7.41
CA ARG A 5 -4.11 30.04 -6.65
C ARG A 5 -5.14 29.19 -7.42
N ARG A 6 -6.01 29.81 -8.22
CA ARG A 6 -6.94 29.09 -9.12
C ARG A 6 -6.23 28.48 -10.33
N ILE A 7 -5.24 29.17 -10.90
CA ILE A 7 -4.42 28.66 -12.01
C ILE A 7 -3.58 27.47 -11.54
N ALA A 8 -2.88 27.59 -10.41
CA ALA A 8 -2.10 26.51 -9.82
C ALA A 8 -2.98 25.29 -9.47
N ALA A 9 -4.18 25.52 -8.91
CA ALA A 9 -5.13 24.43 -8.64
C ALA A 9 -5.62 23.75 -9.94
N LYS A 10 -5.88 24.52 -11.01
CA LYS A 10 -6.23 23.97 -12.32
C LYS A 10 -5.08 23.20 -12.95
N ALA A 11 -3.86 23.75 -12.95
CA ALA A 11 -2.66 23.08 -13.45
C ALA A 11 -2.39 21.77 -12.69
N LYS A 12 -2.52 21.77 -11.35
CA LYS A 12 -2.42 20.54 -10.53
C LYS A 12 -3.48 19.51 -10.91
N ARG A 13 -4.69 19.93 -11.27
CA ARG A 13 -5.77 19.02 -11.74
C ARG A 13 -5.49 18.48 -13.14
N ILE A 14 -4.97 19.30 -14.05
CA ILE A 14 -4.52 18.86 -15.38
C ILE A 14 -3.40 17.82 -15.23
N GLY A 15 -2.45 18.03 -14.32
CA GLY A 15 -1.40 17.07 -13.99
C GLY A 15 -1.92 15.68 -13.57
N LEU A 16 -3.15 15.59 -13.04
CA LEU A 16 -3.77 14.29 -12.71
C LEU A 16 -4.12 13.47 -13.96
N LEU A 17 -4.35 14.12 -15.10
CA LEU A 17 -4.62 13.44 -16.37
C LEU A 17 -3.37 12.74 -16.92
N PHE A 18 -2.19 13.24 -16.56
CA PHE A 18 -0.90 12.70 -17.01
C PHE A 18 -0.29 11.67 -16.07
N SER A 19 -0.88 11.48 -14.89
CA SER A 19 -0.38 10.46 -13.98
C SER A 19 -0.76 9.06 -14.47
N SER A 20 0.24 8.19 -14.60
CA SER A 20 0.04 6.80 -15.02
C SER A 20 -1.01 6.13 -14.15
N ALA A 21 -1.96 5.47 -14.82
CA ALA A 21 -2.99 4.66 -14.18
C ALA A 21 -3.30 3.53 -15.15
N THR A 22 -3.31 2.30 -14.65
CA THR A 22 -3.74 1.17 -15.47
C THR A 22 -5.26 1.12 -15.42
N THR A 23 -5.91 1.36 -16.56
CA THR A 23 -7.36 1.10 -16.68
C THR A 23 -7.58 -0.39 -16.55
N VAL A 24 -8.35 -0.78 -15.53
CA VAL A 24 -8.57 -2.20 -15.18
C VAL A 24 -9.91 -2.69 -15.71
N THR A 25 -10.93 -1.84 -15.65
CA THR A 25 -12.30 -2.17 -16.04
C THR A 25 -13.09 -0.90 -16.34
N THR A 26 -14.32 -1.07 -16.79
CA THR A 26 -15.29 0.00 -16.99
C THR A 26 -16.41 -0.17 -15.96
N ILE A 27 -16.78 0.90 -15.26
CA ILE A 27 -17.85 0.88 -14.27
C ILE A 27 -18.93 1.88 -14.66
N ASN A 28 -20.13 1.38 -14.92
CA ASN A 28 -21.28 2.23 -15.21
C ASN A 28 -21.67 3.02 -13.95
N PRO A 29 -21.98 4.33 -14.05
CA PRO A 29 -22.36 5.17 -12.92
C PRO A 29 -23.55 4.66 -12.10
N ASP A 30 -24.46 3.88 -12.69
CA ASP A 30 -25.57 3.21 -11.97
C ASP A 30 -25.10 2.18 -10.94
N ARG A 31 -23.83 1.76 -11.02
CA ARG A 31 -23.17 0.89 -10.04
C ARG A 31 -22.47 1.62 -8.91
N CYS A 32 -22.56 2.94 -8.90
CA CYS A 32 -21.95 3.82 -7.91
C CYS A 32 -23.02 4.56 -7.11
N GLU A 33 -22.74 4.79 -5.83
CA GLU A 33 -23.56 5.60 -4.94
C GLU A 33 -22.69 6.73 -4.38
N ASP A 34 -23.13 7.98 -4.46
CA ASP A 34 -22.50 9.07 -3.72
C ASP A 34 -23.03 9.09 -2.29
N ILE A 35 -22.15 8.98 -1.30
CA ILE A 35 -22.46 9.02 0.13
C ILE A 35 -21.84 10.28 0.78
N PRO A 36 -22.46 10.83 1.84
CA PRO A 36 -21.89 11.98 2.57
C PRO A 36 -20.55 11.64 3.20
N ASN A 37 -19.72 12.62 3.53
CA ASN A 37 -18.54 12.35 4.36
C ASN A 37 -18.96 12.00 5.80
N VAL A 38 -18.07 11.31 6.51
CA VAL A 38 -18.11 11.31 7.99
C VAL A 38 -17.35 12.55 8.44
N GLU A 39 -18.06 13.50 9.04
CA GLU A 39 -17.52 14.82 9.39
C GLU A 39 -18.14 15.36 10.69
N THR A 40 -17.41 16.28 11.31
CA THR A 40 -17.89 17.20 12.36
C THR A 40 -17.93 18.61 11.77
N ALA A 41 -18.28 19.63 12.58
CA ALA A 41 -18.25 21.02 12.13
C ALA A 41 -16.86 21.44 11.61
N ASP A 42 -15.78 20.94 12.22
CA ASP A 42 -14.42 21.41 11.96
C ASP A 42 -13.58 20.44 11.11
N TYR A 43 -13.97 19.16 11.02
CA TYR A 43 -13.13 18.11 10.43
C TYR A 43 -13.89 17.13 9.56
N ILE A 44 -13.28 16.76 8.43
CA ILE A 44 -13.72 15.68 7.54
C ILE A 44 -12.84 14.45 7.78
N PHE A 45 -13.39 13.39 8.38
CA PHE A 45 -12.64 12.17 8.74
C PHE A 45 -12.44 11.22 7.56
N THR A 46 -13.25 11.36 6.51
CA THR A 46 -13.21 10.50 5.32
C THR A 46 -12.82 11.26 4.05
N ASP A 47 -11.99 12.31 4.17
CA ASP A 47 -11.52 13.06 2.99
C ASP A 47 -10.74 12.13 2.06
N GLY A 48 -11.27 11.93 0.86
CA GLY A 48 -10.64 11.08 -0.15
C GLY A 48 -10.86 9.58 0.03
N CYS A 49 -11.72 9.15 0.95
CA CYS A 49 -11.93 7.73 1.28
C CYS A 49 -13.34 7.24 0.92
N GLY A 50 -13.45 6.38 -0.09
CA GLY A 50 -14.69 5.69 -0.48
C GLY A 50 -14.74 4.23 -0.02
N LEU A 51 -15.79 3.52 -0.43
CA LEU A 51 -16.00 2.10 -0.14
C LEU A 51 -16.14 1.30 -1.44
N ILE A 52 -15.68 0.06 -1.43
CA ILE A 52 -15.77 -0.87 -2.55
C ILE A 52 -16.36 -2.21 -2.07
N ALA A 53 -17.27 -2.77 -2.85
CA ALA A 53 -17.79 -4.10 -2.59
C ALA A 53 -16.70 -5.16 -2.77
N LEU A 54 -16.69 -6.18 -1.90
CA LEU A 54 -15.72 -7.29 -1.96
C LEU A 54 -15.70 -7.97 -3.34
N LYS A 55 -16.86 -8.09 -4.00
CA LYS A 55 -16.98 -8.64 -5.35
C LYS A 55 -16.13 -7.86 -6.37
N LEU A 56 -16.21 -6.53 -6.35
CA LEU A 56 -15.43 -5.70 -7.26
C LEU A 56 -13.95 -5.72 -6.90
N ALA A 57 -13.61 -5.72 -5.61
CA ALA A 57 -12.21 -5.84 -5.17
C ALA A 57 -11.56 -7.14 -5.67
N ASN A 58 -12.25 -8.28 -5.56
CA ASN A 58 -11.79 -9.56 -6.10
C ASN A 58 -11.63 -9.53 -7.63
N GLU A 59 -12.56 -8.86 -8.33
CA GLU A 59 -12.47 -8.68 -9.77
C GLU A 59 -11.25 -7.85 -10.17
N LEU A 60 -11.03 -6.71 -9.49
CA LEU A 60 -9.87 -5.85 -9.73
C LEU A 60 -8.58 -6.63 -9.51
N ALA A 61 -8.44 -7.29 -8.36
CA ALA A 61 -7.25 -8.08 -8.00
C ALA A 61 -6.90 -9.14 -9.07
N ARG A 62 -7.92 -9.83 -9.59
CA ARG A 62 -7.76 -10.82 -10.66
C ARG A 62 -7.34 -10.18 -11.98
N ARG A 63 -7.95 -9.06 -12.37
CA ARG A 63 -7.64 -8.37 -13.64
C ARG A 63 -6.24 -7.74 -13.62
N THR A 64 -5.82 -7.21 -12.47
CA THR A 64 -4.47 -6.65 -12.26
C THR A 64 -3.43 -7.72 -11.92
N ARG A 65 -3.81 -9.00 -11.85
CA ARG A 65 -2.96 -10.14 -11.51
C ARG A 65 -2.15 -9.90 -10.22
N ILE A 66 -2.82 -9.41 -9.17
CA ILE A 66 -2.16 -9.16 -7.89
C ILE A 66 -1.86 -10.50 -7.22
N LEU A 67 -0.56 -10.72 -6.99
CA LEU A 67 -0.03 -11.87 -6.28
C LEU A 67 0.68 -11.39 -5.02
N LEU A 68 0.65 -12.23 -3.99
CA LEU A 68 1.43 -12.08 -2.78
C LEU A 68 1.98 -13.46 -2.42
N ARG A 69 3.32 -13.62 -2.46
CA ARG A 69 4.00 -14.91 -2.23
C ARG A 69 3.38 -16.02 -3.10
N ASP A 70 3.31 -15.75 -4.40
CA ASP A 70 2.72 -16.59 -5.45
C ASP A 70 1.24 -16.99 -5.29
N ASN A 71 0.56 -16.49 -4.26
CA ASN A 71 -0.85 -16.71 -4.05
C ASN A 71 -1.67 -15.50 -4.51
N ARG A 72 -2.87 -15.78 -5.02
CA ARG A 72 -3.85 -14.73 -5.35
C ARG A 72 -4.18 -13.94 -4.09
N TYR A 73 -4.04 -12.62 -4.19
CA TYR A 73 -4.28 -11.72 -3.07
C TYR A 73 -5.26 -10.62 -3.49
N THR A 74 -6.30 -10.42 -2.67
CA THR A 74 -7.22 -9.30 -2.81
C THR A 74 -6.87 -8.22 -1.79
N PRO A 75 -6.35 -7.06 -2.22
CA PRO A 75 -6.10 -5.92 -1.34
C PRO A 75 -7.36 -5.43 -0.63
N SER A 76 -7.20 -4.94 0.60
CA SER A 76 -8.27 -4.28 1.35
C SER A 76 -8.49 -2.83 0.93
N VAL A 77 -7.48 -2.19 0.34
CA VAL A 77 -7.55 -0.79 -0.12
C VAL A 77 -6.98 -0.68 -1.53
N PHE A 78 -7.66 0.10 -2.37
CA PHE A 78 -7.19 0.46 -3.71
C PHE A 78 -7.15 1.98 -3.84
N GLN A 79 -6.04 2.51 -4.36
CA GLN A 79 -5.97 3.89 -4.82
C GLN A 79 -6.52 3.96 -6.24
N ILE A 80 -7.50 4.84 -6.48
CA ILE A 80 -8.29 4.83 -7.71
C ILE A 80 -8.31 6.18 -8.42
N ARG A 81 -8.58 6.12 -9.70
CA ARG A 81 -9.07 7.23 -10.52
C ARG A 81 -10.28 6.78 -11.31
N TYR A 82 -11.37 7.53 -11.19
CA TYR A 82 -12.64 7.21 -11.85
C TYR A 82 -13.48 8.46 -12.02
N ARG A 83 -13.82 8.87 -13.25
CA ARG A 83 -14.78 9.96 -13.51
C ARG A 83 -14.59 11.24 -12.68
N GLY A 84 -13.34 11.69 -12.52
CA GLY A 84 -13.01 12.86 -11.71
C GLY A 84 -12.94 12.62 -10.20
N TYR A 85 -13.31 11.44 -9.73
CA TYR A 85 -13.00 10.95 -8.38
C TYR A 85 -11.55 10.50 -8.32
N LYS A 86 -10.86 11.00 -7.30
CA LYS A 86 -9.51 10.59 -6.91
C LYS A 86 -9.53 10.34 -5.41
N GLY A 87 -8.99 9.19 -5.01
CA GLY A 87 -8.86 8.84 -3.61
C GLY A 87 -8.51 7.37 -3.44
N VAL A 88 -8.83 6.85 -2.27
CA VAL A 88 -8.75 5.44 -1.95
C VAL A 88 -10.15 4.87 -1.75
N VAL A 89 -10.34 3.60 -2.04
CA VAL A 89 -11.56 2.85 -1.71
C VAL A 89 -11.19 1.66 -0.85
N ILE A 90 -11.95 1.47 0.23
CA ILE A 90 -11.72 0.43 1.23
C ILE A 90 -12.80 -0.64 1.07
N VAL A 91 -12.40 -1.91 1.11
CA VAL A 91 -13.35 -3.04 1.07
C VAL A 91 -14.28 -2.93 2.26
N ASP A 92 -15.59 -2.82 2.00
CA ASP A 92 -16.61 -2.90 3.04
C ASP A 92 -17.29 -4.28 2.99
N PRO A 93 -17.04 -5.17 3.96
CA PRO A 93 -17.67 -6.50 4.02
C PRO A 93 -19.21 -6.45 4.09
N ARG A 94 -19.79 -5.30 4.50
CA ARG A 94 -21.24 -5.12 4.62
C ARG A 94 -21.91 -4.80 3.28
N MET A 95 -21.13 -4.49 2.23
CA MET A 95 -21.62 -4.32 0.86
C MET A 95 -21.87 -5.68 0.20
N THR A 96 -22.85 -6.43 0.71
CA THR A 96 -23.20 -7.80 0.27
C THR A 96 -24.10 -7.82 -0.97
N LYS A 97 -24.76 -6.70 -1.27
CA LYS A 97 -25.62 -6.54 -2.44
C LYS A 97 -24.78 -6.48 -3.73
N GLN A 98 -25.38 -6.88 -4.86
CA GLN A 98 -24.75 -6.76 -6.17
C GLN A 98 -24.63 -5.30 -6.65
N ASN A 99 -25.41 -4.39 -6.05
CA ASN A 99 -25.40 -2.96 -6.30
C ASN A 99 -25.66 -2.16 -5.00
N PRO A 100 -25.00 -1.02 -4.74
CA PRO A 100 -23.86 -0.44 -5.47
C PRO A 100 -22.57 -1.24 -5.28
N LEU A 101 -21.68 -1.19 -6.28
CA LEU A 101 -20.32 -1.73 -6.14
C LEU A 101 -19.33 -0.74 -5.55
N LEU A 102 -19.59 0.57 -5.69
CA LEU A 102 -18.75 1.64 -5.18
C LEU A 102 -19.62 2.64 -4.42
N LYS A 103 -19.12 3.08 -3.26
CA LYS A 103 -19.66 4.25 -2.57
C LYS A 103 -18.60 5.34 -2.53
N LEU A 104 -18.84 6.44 -3.23
CA LEU A 104 -17.90 7.54 -3.41
C LEU A 104 -18.33 8.74 -2.58
N ARG A 105 -17.39 9.62 -2.24
CA ARG A 105 -17.67 10.81 -1.42
C ARG A 105 -17.39 12.09 -2.18
N LYS A 106 -18.12 13.16 -1.84
CA LYS A 106 -17.95 14.49 -2.45
C LYS A 106 -16.51 15.00 -2.38
N SER A 107 -15.81 14.73 -1.28
CA SER A 107 -14.40 15.10 -1.06
C SER A 107 -13.45 14.49 -2.10
N MET A 108 -13.78 13.33 -2.66
CA MET A 108 -13.00 12.64 -3.70
C MET A 108 -13.15 13.29 -5.08
N LYS A 109 -14.25 14.01 -5.35
CA LYS A 109 -14.58 14.58 -6.67
C LYS A 109 -13.73 15.83 -6.93
N LYS A 110 -12.69 15.69 -7.76
CA LYS A 110 -11.75 16.77 -8.11
C LYS A 110 -12.17 17.54 -9.36
N PHE A 111 -13.00 16.96 -10.21
CA PHE A 111 -13.65 17.62 -11.35
C PHE A 111 -14.93 16.88 -11.72
N ASN A 112 -15.81 17.51 -12.50
CA ASN A 112 -17.00 16.84 -13.01
C ASN A 112 -16.56 15.75 -14.00
N GLY A 113 -16.99 14.52 -13.76
CA GLY A 113 -16.69 13.39 -14.63
C GLY A 113 -17.32 13.57 -16.01
N GLY A 114 -16.59 13.19 -17.05
CA GLY A 114 -17.11 13.10 -18.41
C GLY A 114 -17.84 11.77 -18.66
N GLU A 115 -18.00 11.44 -19.94
CA GLU A 115 -18.63 10.20 -20.42
C GLU A 115 -17.70 8.97 -20.33
N ASP A 116 -16.43 9.16 -19.99
CA ASP A 116 -15.49 8.06 -19.80
C ASP A 116 -15.79 7.28 -18.51
N HIS A 117 -16.17 6.02 -18.66
CA HIS A 117 -16.48 5.12 -17.56
C HIS A 117 -15.29 4.24 -17.13
N SER A 118 -14.09 4.54 -17.62
CA SER A 118 -12.86 3.84 -17.28
C SER A 118 -12.54 3.96 -15.79
N PHE A 119 -12.33 2.81 -15.16
CA PHE A 119 -11.92 2.69 -13.78
C PHE A 119 -10.46 2.24 -13.72
N ALA A 120 -9.61 3.10 -13.18
CA ALA A 120 -8.19 2.85 -13.08
C ALA A 120 -7.77 2.62 -11.62
N VAL A 121 -6.94 1.61 -11.43
CA VAL A 121 -6.23 1.36 -10.17
C VAL A 121 -4.83 1.92 -10.32
N VAL A 122 -4.45 2.79 -9.39
CA VAL A 122 -3.13 3.44 -9.37
C VAL A 122 -2.17 2.63 -8.50
N GLU A 123 -2.63 2.20 -7.34
CA GLU A 123 -1.86 1.42 -6.35
C GLU A 123 -2.83 0.66 -5.44
N TYR A 124 -2.32 -0.26 -4.63
CA TYR A 124 -3.14 -1.03 -3.70
C TYR A 124 -2.38 -1.34 -2.40
N SER A 125 -3.13 -1.67 -1.33
CA SER A 125 -2.54 -2.03 -0.03
C SER A 125 -1.77 -3.35 -0.12
N LYS A 126 -0.50 -3.34 0.29
CA LYS A 126 0.38 -4.52 0.41
C LYS A 126 0.65 -4.81 1.89
N PRO A 127 0.62 -6.07 2.33
CA PRO A 127 1.02 -6.42 3.69
C PRO A 127 2.53 -6.26 3.83
N PHE A 128 2.96 -5.52 4.86
CA PHE A 128 4.37 -5.25 5.21
C PHE A 128 5.15 -4.39 4.19
N SER A 129 4.95 -3.07 4.24
CA SER A 129 5.95 -2.13 3.70
C SER A 129 6.99 -1.83 4.77
N TYR A 130 8.26 -2.02 4.47
CA TYR A 130 9.33 -1.60 5.38
C TYR A 130 9.43 -0.08 5.39
N GLY A 131 9.35 0.49 6.59
CA GLY A 131 9.52 1.92 6.83
C GLY A 131 10.95 2.24 7.25
N TYR A 132 11.42 3.42 6.86
CA TYR A 132 12.74 3.94 7.20
C TYR A 132 12.55 5.24 7.95
N LEU A 133 13.44 5.52 8.91
CA LEU A 133 13.54 6.85 9.49
C LEU A 133 14.32 7.72 8.50
N ASN A 134 13.65 8.71 7.92
CA ASN A 134 14.30 9.78 7.18
C ASN A 134 14.70 10.92 8.12
N ASP A 135 15.52 11.84 7.62
CA ASP A 135 16.08 12.95 8.41
C ASP A 135 14.98 13.80 9.05
N GLU A 136 13.89 14.10 8.34
CA GLU A 136 12.79 14.88 8.91
C GLU A 136 12.09 14.16 10.07
N THR A 137 11.88 12.85 9.95
CA THR A 137 11.29 12.05 11.04
C THR A 137 12.24 11.98 12.23
N ILE A 138 13.54 11.81 12.00
CA ILE A 138 14.57 11.78 13.06
C ILE A 138 14.57 13.11 13.83
N ILE A 139 14.55 14.24 13.12
CA ILE A 139 14.50 15.58 13.72
C ILE A 139 13.22 15.74 14.54
N LEU A 140 12.06 15.35 14.00
CA LEU A 140 10.79 15.42 14.72
C LEU A 140 10.81 14.59 16.01
N LEU A 141 11.30 13.35 15.93
CA LEU A 141 11.39 12.47 17.10
C LEU A 141 12.31 13.06 18.17
N HIS A 142 13.44 13.65 17.77
CA HIS A 142 14.34 14.33 18.70
C HIS A 142 13.70 15.56 19.35
N ALA A 143 12.97 16.38 18.57
CA ALA A 143 12.22 17.53 19.09
C ALA A 143 11.12 17.11 20.08
N LEU A 144 10.50 15.95 19.86
CA LEU A 144 9.58 15.28 20.78
C LEU A 144 10.27 14.60 21.97
N ARG A 145 11.54 14.93 22.22
CA ARG A 145 12.36 14.50 23.37
C ARG A 145 12.79 13.03 23.34
N ILE A 146 12.76 12.37 22.19
CA ILE A 146 13.49 11.10 22.04
C ILE A 146 14.98 11.38 22.11
N SER A 147 15.69 10.66 22.98
CA SER A 147 17.11 10.87 23.21
C SER A 147 17.92 10.57 21.94
N GLN A 148 18.98 11.36 21.73
CA GLN A 148 19.92 11.13 20.65
C GLN A 148 20.52 9.71 20.73
N GLU A 149 20.79 9.22 21.94
CA GLU A 149 21.36 7.90 22.14
C GLU A 149 20.42 6.77 21.70
N THR A 150 19.12 6.92 21.89
CA THR A 150 18.13 5.97 21.36
C THR A 150 18.20 5.88 19.82
N LEU A 151 18.30 7.03 19.14
CA LEU A 151 18.39 7.09 17.69
C LEU A 151 19.72 6.52 17.17
N LEU A 152 20.84 6.90 17.80
CA LEU A 152 22.16 6.34 17.49
C LEU A 152 22.22 4.83 17.74
N SER A 153 21.57 4.33 18.79
CA SER A 153 21.46 2.89 19.02
C SER A 153 20.74 2.17 17.89
N LYS A 154 19.64 2.72 17.38
CA LYS A 154 18.94 2.15 16.21
C LYS A 154 19.81 2.14 14.95
N GLN A 155 20.60 3.19 14.74
CA GLN A 155 21.57 3.23 13.63
C GLN A 155 22.64 2.15 13.77
N ARG A 156 23.22 1.98 14.97
CA ARG A 156 24.22 0.93 15.24
C ARG A 156 23.65 -0.47 15.05
N ASP A 157 22.42 -0.73 15.51
CA ASP A 157 21.73 -2.00 15.29
C ASP A 157 21.54 -2.28 13.80
N HIS A 158 21.20 -1.26 13.02
CA HIS A 158 21.07 -1.38 11.57
C HIS A 158 22.42 -1.70 10.89
N PHE A 159 23.50 -1.01 11.25
CA PHE A 159 24.83 -1.32 10.72
C PHE A 159 25.31 -2.72 11.10
N ARG A 160 24.99 -3.19 12.31
CA ARG A 160 25.27 -4.56 12.73
C ARG A 160 24.53 -5.57 11.85
N LEU A 161 23.23 -5.35 11.61
CA LEU A 161 22.45 -6.18 10.67
C LEU A 161 23.11 -6.23 9.28
N LEU A 162 23.50 -5.08 8.72
CA LEU A 162 24.13 -5.03 7.40
C LEU A 162 25.47 -5.76 7.35
N SER A 163 26.27 -5.65 8.41
CA SER A 163 27.54 -6.37 8.52
C SER A 163 27.33 -7.87 8.60
N ASN A 164 26.39 -8.31 9.45
CA ASN A 164 26.11 -9.73 9.68
C ASN A 164 25.40 -10.41 8.50
N ALA A 165 24.58 -9.68 7.73
CA ALA A 165 23.86 -10.21 6.59
C ALA A 165 24.78 -10.80 5.49
N LYS A 166 26.10 -10.57 5.55
CA LYS A 166 27.08 -11.19 4.65
C LYS A 166 27.46 -12.61 5.07
N THR A 167 27.29 -12.96 6.34
CA THR A 167 27.82 -14.20 6.93
C THR A 167 26.76 -15.02 7.66
N ASP A 168 25.71 -14.39 8.18
CA ASP A 168 24.60 -15.04 8.89
C ASP A 168 23.35 -15.05 8.00
N PHE A 169 22.82 -16.25 7.72
CA PHE A 169 21.69 -16.42 6.81
C PHE A 169 20.37 -15.85 7.36
N ARG A 170 20.19 -15.76 8.69
CA ARG A 170 18.99 -15.20 9.31
C ARG A 170 18.98 -13.69 9.17
N ASP A 171 20.13 -13.04 9.41
CA ASP A 171 20.30 -11.61 9.20
C ASP A 171 20.24 -11.26 7.70
N ALA A 172 20.78 -12.12 6.84
CA ALA A 172 20.65 -12.02 5.38
C ALA A 172 19.18 -12.12 4.93
N PHE A 173 18.46 -13.13 5.41
CA PHE A 173 17.03 -13.31 5.17
C PHE A 173 16.23 -12.08 5.61
N ARG A 174 16.50 -11.58 6.82
CA ARG A 174 15.85 -10.40 7.37
C ARG A 174 16.13 -9.15 6.53
N PHE A 175 17.37 -8.96 6.09
CA PHE A 175 17.75 -7.83 5.24
C PHE A 175 17.11 -7.91 3.84
N LEU A 176 17.13 -9.07 3.20
CA LEU A 176 16.51 -9.28 1.88
C LEU A 176 14.99 -9.11 1.92
N SER A 177 14.38 -9.60 3.00
CA SER A 177 12.97 -9.34 3.28
C SER A 177 12.73 -7.83 3.38
N TYR A 178 13.56 -7.12 4.15
CA TYR A 178 13.49 -5.67 4.36
C TYR A 178 13.58 -4.83 3.08
N ILE A 179 14.47 -5.18 2.15
CA ILE A 179 14.58 -4.47 0.85
C ILE A 179 13.55 -4.96 -0.19
N ASN A 180 12.55 -5.74 0.23
CA ASN A 180 11.49 -6.29 -0.61
C ASN A 180 12.03 -7.13 -1.79
N GLN A 181 12.99 -8.00 -1.50
CA GLN A 181 13.53 -9.02 -2.42
C GLN A 181 13.13 -10.43 -1.96
N PRO A 182 11.85 -10.81 -2.07
CA PRO A 182 11.34 -12.07 -1.53
C PRO A 182 12.01 -13.31 -2.17
N ASP A 183 12.25 -13.29 -3.48
CA ASP A 183 12.87 -14.43 -4.18
C ASP A 183 14.30 -14.70 -3.69
N HIS A 184 15.05 -13.64 -3.41
CA HIS A 184 16.40 -13.77 -2.83
C HIS A 184 16.32 -14.20 -1.36
N ALA A 185 15.38 -13.65 -0.59
CA ALA A 185 15.18 -14.05 0.80
C ALA A 185 14.85 -15.54 0.90
N GLU A 186 13.95 -16.05 0.05
CA GLU A 186 13.59 -17.47 0.00
C GLU A 186 14.80 -18.35 -0.31
N ARG A 187 15.62 -18.00 -1.32
CA ARG A 187 16.84 -18.74 -1.65
C ARG A 187 17.81 -18.82 -0.47
N VAL A 188 18.05 -17.69 0.21
CA VAL A 188 18.90 -17.66 1.41
C VAL A 188 18.36 -18.55 2.53
N LEU A 189 17.04 -18.63 2.68
CA LEU A 189 16.41 -19.49 3.69
C LEU A 189 16.58 -20.98 3.36
N LEU A 190 16.40 -21.36 2.08
CA LEU A 190 16.57 -22.73 1.61
C LEU A 190 18.04 -23.18 1.73
N ASP A 191 18.97 -22.39 1.18
CA ASP A 191 20.41 -22.72 1.17
C ASP A 191 21.03 -22.67 2.57
N GLY A 192 20.55 -21.77 3.44
CA GLY A 192 21.01 -21.63 4.82
C GLY A 192 20.49 -22.74 5.74
N GLY A 193 19.27 -23.25 5.49
CA GLY A 193 18.65 -24.31 6.28
C GLY A 193 19.27 -25.69 6.06
N GLU A 194 19.74 -26.00 4.85
CA GLU A 194 20.37 -27.29 4.55
C GLU A 194 21.68 -27.52 5.31
N LYS A 195 22.40 -26.47 5.69
CA LYS A 195 23.61 -26.55 6.52
C LYS A 195 23.33 -26.90 7.98
N ILE A 196 22.06 -26.96 8.40
CA ILE A 196 21.61 -27.25 9.76
C ILE A 196 20.62 -28.43 9.75
N LYS A 197 20.94 -29.52 9.04
CA LYS A 197 20.38 -30.83 9.40
C LYS A 197 21.27 -31.41 10.50
N PRO A 198 20.73 -31.84 11.66
CA PRO A 198 21.49 -32.65 12.59
C PRO A 198 21.98 -33.89 11.84
N LEU A 199 23.26 -34.25 11.96
CA LEU A 199 23.66 -35.62 11.66
C LEU A 199 22.85 -36.51 12.58
N ASP A 200 21.99 -37.36 12.02
CA ASP A 200 21.43 -38.49 12.75
C ASP A 200 22.61 -39.31 13.28
N GLN A 201 22.89 -39.15 14.57
CA GLN A 201 23.72 -40.08 15.32
C GLN A 201 22.88 -41.33 15.60
N THR A 202 22.80 -42.22 14.61
CA THR A 202 22.47 -43.63 14.84
C THR A 202 23.45 -44.51 14.10
N SER A 203 24.60 -44.73 14.72
CA SER A 203 25.43 -45.91 14.51
C SER A 203 26.03 -46.39 15.85
N HIS A 204 25.56 -47.57 16.26
CA HIS A 204 26.17 -48.57 17.14
C HIS A 204 26.10 -48.42 18.68
N GLN A 205 25.21 -49.24 19.27
CA GLN A 205 25.40 -50.23 20.36
C GLN A 205 23.97 -50.70 20.75
N CYS A 206 23.56 -51.96 20.73
CA CYS A 206 24.22 -53.26 20.88
C CYS A 206 23.82 -54.27 19.78
#